data_AF-A0A7W1CV83-F1
#
_entry.id   AF-A0A7W1CV83-F1
#
_cell.length_a   1.000
_cell.length_b   1.000
_cell.length_c   1.000
_cell.angle_alpha   90.00
_cell.angle_beta   90.00
_cell.angle_gamma   90.00
#
_symmetry.space_group_name_H-M   'P 1'
#
loop_
_entity.id
_entity.type
_entity.pdbx_description
1 polymer ?
#
loop_
_entity_poly.entity_id
_entity_poly.type
_entity_poly.pdbx_seq_one_letter_code
_entity_poly.pdbx_strand_id
1 'polypeptide(L)'
;MIPQKKLAPAFYALLLGFCLTTFSASAAPAPQSAAPGWQLQDLQGKSVKLSDFKGKVVLLNFWATWCPPCREEIPDLVSLQKQYAAQGLVVLGVSMDEGGPARVAAFAKKYAINYPVVMGTDEVSDAYGGIQV
;
A
#
# COMPACT_ATOMS: atom_id res chain seq x y z
N MET A 1 -82.04 -5.60 -9.14
CA MET A 1 -80.67 -6.07 -9.41
C MET A 1 -79.91 -4.91 -10.03
N ILE A 2 -79.14 -4.18 -9.22
CA ILE A 2 -78.61 -2.82 -9.47
C ILE A 2 -77.06 -2.90 -9.48
N PRO A 3 -76.37 -2.02 -10.25
CA PRO A 3 -75.10 -2.31 -10.90
C PRO A 3 -73.85 -1.83 -10.15
N GLN A 4 -72.70 -2.27 -10.69
CA GLN A 4 -71.34 -1.70 -10.67
C GLN A 4 -71.17 -0.38 -9.88
N LYS A 5 -70.45 -0.43 -8.74
CA LYS A 5 -69.81 0.74 -8.14
C LYS A 5 -68.30 0.65 -8.32
N LYS A 6 -67.76 1.55 -9.15
CA LYS A 6 -66.34 1.86 -9.27
C LYS A 6 -65.82 2.29 -7.88
N LEU A 7 -64.83 1.59 -7.34
CA LEU A 7 -64.03 2.09 -6.22
C LEU A 7 -62.81 2.83 -6.78
N ALA A 8 -62.64 4.04 -6.29
CA ALA A 8 -61.72 5.07 -6.77
C ALA A 8 -60.24 4.83 -6.37
N PRO A 9 -59.27 5.48 -7.06
CA PRO A 9 -57.84 5.33 -6.82
C PRO A 9 -57.42 6.26 -5.66
N ALA A 10 -57.56 5.82 -4.42
CA ALA A 10 -57.18 6.61 -3.24
C ALA A 10 -56.03 6.00 -2.43
N PHE A 11 -55.27 5.05 -3.01
CA PHE A 11 -54.13 4.40 -2.33
C PHE A 11 -52.76 4.74 -2.93
N TYR A 12 -52.68 5.69 -3.87
CA TYR A 12 -51.42 6.08 -4.53
C TYR A 12 -50.80 7.39 -4.02
N ALA A 13 -51.33 7.97 -2.94
CA ALA A 13 -50.89 9.29 -2.46
C ALA A 13 -50.14 9.27 -1.13
N LEU A 14 -49.56 8.14 -0.71
CA LEU A 14 -48.76 8.07 0.53
C LEU A 14 -47.35 7.48 0.36
N LEU A 15 -46.80 7.47 -0.86
CA LEU A 15 -45.43 7.02 -1.16
C LEU A 15 -44.59 8.11 -1.86
N LEU A 16 -44.81 9.38 -1.52
CA LEU A 16 -44.01 10.52 -2.01
C LEU A 16 -43.32 11.31 -0.88
N GLY A 17 -43.19 10.72 0.31
CA GLY A 17 -42.77 11.45 1.52
C GLY A 17 -41.41 11.10 2.12
N PHE A 18 -40.64 10.16 1.56
CA PHE A 18 -39.41 9.70 2.21
C PHE A 18 -38.29 9.39 1.22
N CYS A 19 -37.92 10.39 0.41
CA CYS A 19 -36.66 10.35 -0.36
C CYS A 19 -35.86 11.64 -0.14
N LEU A 20 -35.80 12.09 1.11
CA LEU A 20 -34.71 12.94 1.60
C LEU A 20 -33.71 12.01 2.29
N THR A 21 -33.18 11.05 1.54
CA THR A 21 -31.99 10.31 1.98
C THR A 21 -30.87 11.34 2.06
N THR A 22 -30.47 11.65 3.28
CA THR A 22 -29.30 12.44 3.59
C THR A 22 -28.10 11.84 2.87
N PHE A 23 -27.73 12.43 1.73
CA PHE A 23 -26.47 12.15 1.08
C PHE A 23 -25.40 12.69 2.01
N SER A 24 -24.95 11.85 2.95
CA SER A 24 -23.81 12.16 3.80
C SER A 24 -22.64 12.38 2.87
N ALA A 25 -22.23 13.64 2.73
CA ALA A 25 -21.01 13.99 2.03
C ALA A 25 -19.86 13.29 2.74
N SER A 26 -19.38 12.18 2.16
CA SER A 26 -18.14 11.55 2.59
C SER A 26 -17.05 12.58 2.39
N ALA A 27 -16.46 13.07 3.49
CA ALA A 27 -15.36 14.00 3.43
C ALA A 27 -14.27 13.37 2.54
N ALA A 28 -13.87 14.09 1.48
CA ALA A 28 -12.77 13.66 0.65
C ALA A 28 -11.54 13.43 1.56
N PRO A 29 -10.78 12.33 1.38
CA PRO A 29 -9.59 12.10 2.18
C PRO A 29 -8.69 13.32 2.09
N ALA A 30 -8.16 13.75 3.23
CA ALA A 30 -7.20 14.85 3.29
C ALA A 30 -6.07 14.62 2.28
N PRO A 31 -5.51 15.68 1.66
CA PRO A 31 -4.41 15.53 0.72
C PRO A 31 -3.30 14.72 1.39
N GLN A 32 -3.00 13.56 0.81
CA GLN A 32 -2.02 12.65 1.35
C GLN A 32 -0.67 13.37 1.34
N SER A 33 -0.10 13.62 2.52
CA SER A 33 1.21 14.25 2.62
C SER A 33 2.22 13.41 1.84
N ALA A 34 3.19 14.07 1.19
CA ALA A 34 4.25 13.37 0.49
C ALA A 34 4.93 12.36 1.44
N ALA A 35 5.30 11.20 0.92
CA ALA A 35 6.01 10.18 1.70
C ALA A 35 7.28 10.79 2.33
N PRO A 36 7.57 10.52 3.62
CA PRO A 36 8.77 11.02 4.28
C PRO A 36 10.04 10.63 3.52
N GLY A 37 10.85 11.64 3.18
CA GLY A 37 12.12 11.41 2.47
C GLY A 37 13.19 10.86 3.39
N TRP A 38 14.09 10.06 2.82
CA TRP A 38 15.24 9.48 3.52
C TRP A 38 16.40 9.25 2.56
N GLN A 39 17.58 9.03 3.14
CA GLN A 39 18.79 8.59 2.46
C GLN A 39 19.40 7.43 3.25
N LEU A 40 19.49 6.26 2.63
CA LEU A 40 19.99 5.03 3.24
C LEU A 40 21.11 4.42 2.38
N GLN A 41 21.77 3.40 2.91
CA GLN A 41 22.78 2.63 2.16
C GLN A 41 22.14 1.35 1.62
N ASP A 42 22.44 1.02 0.37
CA ASP A 42 22.14 -0.30 -0.18
C ASP A 42 23.10 -1.37 0.35
N LEU A 43 22.87 -2.61 -0.07
CA LEU A 43 23.66 -3.76 0.37
C LEU A 43 25.12 -3.74 -0.14
N GLN A 44 25.48 -2.81 -1.02
CA GLN A 44 26.84 -2.58 -1.51
C GLN A 44 27.47 -1.32 -0.88
N GLY A 45 26.76 -0.63 0.02
CA GLY A 45 27.22 0.61 0.65
C GLY A 45 27.08 1.84 -0.24
N LYS A 46 26.30 1.76 -1.32
CA LYS A 46 25.97 2.92 -2.14
C LYS A 46 24.75 3.63 -1.55
N SER A 47 24.83 4.96 -1.55
CA SER A 47 23.74 5.77 -1.04
C SER A 47 22.55 5.80 -2.02
N VAL A 48 21.35 5.58 -1.47
CA VAL A 48 20.06 5.62 -2.18
C VAL A 48 19.14 6.59 -1.44
N LYS A 49 18.47 7.46 -2.18
CA LYS A 49 17.46 8.39 -1.65
C LYS A 49 16.09 8.03 -2.18
N LEU A 50 15.04 8.23 -1.38
CA LEU A 50 13.66 8.04 -1.87
C LEU A 50 13.36 8.92 -3.09
N SER A 51 13.95 10.12 -3.12
CA SER A 51 13.82 11.07 -4.22
C SER A 51 14.36 10.57 -5.56
N ASP A 52 15.24 9.57 -5.55
CA ASP A 52 15.80 8.98 -6.78
C ASP A 52 14.73 8.23 -7.58
N PHE A 53 13.60 7.89 -6.94
CA PHE A 53 12.46 7.19 -7.53
C PHE A 53 11.30 8.13 -7.91
N LYS A 54 11.50 9.46 -7.96
CA LYS A 54 10.45 10.38 -8.38
C LYS A 54 9.89 10.02 -9.77
N GLY A 55 8.56 10.08 -9.89
CA GLY A 55 7.85 9.69 -11.13
C GLY A 55 7.65 8.17 -11.29
N LYS A 56 8.03 7.38 -10.29
CA LYS A 56 7.71 5.95 -10.20
C LYS A 56 6.63 5.71 -9.15
N VAL A 57 5.90 4.61 -9.29
CA VAL A 57 5.12 4.06 -8.18
C VAL A 57 6.08 3.26 -7.32
N VAL A 58 6.23 3.61 -6.05
CA VAL A 58 7.16 2.93 -5.13
C VAL A 58 6.37 2.13 -4.11
N LEU A 59 6.61 0.83 -4.07
CA LEU A 59 6.13 -0.04 -3.00
C LEU A 59 7.28 -0.24 -2.01
N LEU A 60 7.19 0.46 -0.87
CA LEU A 60 8.13 0.30 0.24
C LEU A 60 7.73 -0.89 1.09
N ASN A 61 8.64 -1.85 1.23
CA ASN A 61 8.45 -3.04 2.03
C ASN A 61 9.46 -3.05 3.17
N PHE A 62 9.01 -2.86 4.42
CA PHE A 62 9.84 -2.99 5.61
C PHE A 62 9.85 -4.45 6.04
N TRP A 63 11.03 -5.06 6.23
CA TRP A 63 11.14 -6.49 6.49
C TRP A 63 12.42 -6.86 7.23
N ALA A 64 12.51 -8.10 7.69
CA ALA A 64 13.76 -8.68 8.16
C ALA A 64 13.94 -10.13 7.72
N THR A 65 15.19 -10.62 7.66
CA THR A 65 15.52 -11.99 7.26
C THR A 65 14.91 -13.06 8.17
N TRP A 66 14.54 -12.67 9.39
CA TRP A 66 13.95 -13.53 10.41
C TRP A 66 12.43 -13.36 10.55
N CYS A 67 11.81 -12.38 9.88
CA CYS A 67 10.36 -12.15 9.89
C CYS A 67 9.63 -13.19 9.01
N PRO A 68 8.88 -14.16 9.57
CA PRO A 68 8.23 -15.20 8.77
C PRO A 68 7.22 -14.69 7.73
N PRO A 69 6.25 -13.81 8.04
CA PRO A 69 5.28 -13.34 7.04
C PRO A 69 5.98 -12.56 5.91
N CYS A 70 6.98 -11.75 6.23
CA CYS A 70 7.78 -11.06 5.23
C CYS A 70 8.41 -12.04 4.22
N ARG A 71 8.88 -13.20 4.69
CA ARG A 71 9.50 -14.22 3.83
C ARG A 71 8.50 -14.89 2.89
N GLU A 72 7.25 -15.03 3.34
CA GLU A 72 6.15 -15.59 2.55
C GLU A 72 5.71 -14.61 1.44
N GLU A 73 5.82 -13.30 1.68
CA GLU A 73 5.46 -12.25 0.72
C GLU A 73 6.51 -11.99 -0.37
N ILE A 74 7.80 -12.27 -0.10
CA ILE A 74 8.90 -11.96 -1.04
C ILE A 74 8.69 -12.53 -2.46
N PRO A 75 8.26 -13.80 -2.66
CA PRO A 75 8.01 -14.33 -4.00
C PRO A 75 6.98 -13.51 -4.80
N ASP A 76 5.94 -13.01 -4.13
CA ASP A 76 4.91 -12.18 -4.75
C ASP A 76 5.46 -10.79 -5.09
N LEU A 77 6.27 -10.21 -4.21
CA LEU A 77 6.97 -8.94 -4.47
C LEU A 77 7.95 -9.05 -5.66
N VAL A 78 8.68 -10.16 -5.76
CA VAL A 78 9.56 -10.46 -6.91
C VAL A 78 8.76 -10.55 -8.21
N SER A 79 7.58 -11.19 -8.15
CA SER A 79 6.65 -11.30 -9.28
C SER A 79 6.11 -9.92 -9.70
N LEU A 80 5.66 -9.10 -8.74
CA LEU A 80 5.17 -7.75 -8.99
C LEU A 80 6.24 -6.87 -9.63
N GLN A 81 7.47 -6.87 -9.10
CA GLN A 81 8.59 -6.14 -9.68
C GLN A 81 8.82 -6.58 -11.13
N LYS A 82 8.84 -7.88 -11.40
CA LYS A 82 9.05 -8.42 -12.76
C LYS A 82 7.94 -7.98 -13.72
N GLN A 83 6.70 -7.99 -13.27
CA GLN A 83 5.54 -7.68 -14.11
C GLN A 83 5.41 -6.20 -14.43
N TYR A 84 5.65 -5.32 -13.44
CA TYR A 84 5.29 -3.91 -13.55
C TYR A 84 6.49 -2.94 -13.59
N ALA A 85 7.74 -3.40 -13.50
CA ALA A 85 8.91 -2.52 -13.58
C ALA A 85 8.95 -1.66 -14.85
N ALA A 86 8.61 -2.25 -16.00
CA ALA A 86 8.55 -1.53 -17.28
C ALA A 86 7.44 -0.45 -17.32
N GLN A 87 6.42 -0.60 -16.48
CA GLN A 87 5.30 0.34 -16.32
C GLN A 87 5.58 1.38 -15.22
N GLY A 88 6.76 1.32 -14.59
CA GLY A 88 7.20 2.32 -13.61
C GLY A 88 6.97 1.94 -12.15
N LEU A 89 6.65 0.67 -11.84
CA LEU A 89 6.72 0.17 -10.46
C LEU A 89 8.17 -0.01 -10.02
N VAL A 90 8.44 0.34 -8.77
CA VAL A 90 9.65 -0.05 -8.05
C VAL A 90 9.23 -0.62 -6.70
N VAL A 91 9.39 -1.92 -6.53
CA VAL A 91 9.46 -2.51 -5.18
C VAL A 91 10.80 -2.10 -4.58
N LEU A 92 10.80 -1.71 -3.32
CA LEU A 92 12.00 -1.29 -2.61
C LEU A 92 11.97 -1.88 -1.19
N GLY A 93 12.89 -2.81 -0.93
CA GLY A 93 13.00 -3.46 0.37
C GLY A 93 13.81 -2.61 1.35
N VAL A 94 13.24 -2.33 2.52
CA VAL A 94 13.91 -1.70 3.66
C VAL A 94 14.15 -2.79 4.69
N SER A 95 15.37 -3.32 4.76
CA SER A 95 15.73 -4.35 5.73
C SER A 95 16.02 -3.73 7.08
N MET A 96 15.30 -4.17 8.12
CA MET A 96 15.50 -3.78 9.52
C MET A 96 16.41 -4.76 10.27
N ASP A 97 17.22 -5.54 9.55
CA ASP A 97 18.15 -6.49 10.16
C ASP A 97 19.35 -5.78 10.83
N GLU A 98 19.56 -6.03 12.12
CA GLU A 98 20.78 -5.63 12.84
C GLU A 98 22.01 -6.46 12.43
N GLY A 99 21.83 -7.59 11.75
CA GLY A 99 22.90 -8.49 11.31
C GLY A 99 23.76 -7.96 10.15
N GLY A 100 23.48 -6.75 9.68
CA GLY A 100 24.28 -6.02 8.68
C GLY A 100 24.05 -6.45 7.22
N PRO A 101 24.55 -5.64 6.27
CA PRO A 101 24.24 -5.78 4.84
C PRO A 101 24.73 -7.09 4.22
N ALA A 102 25.81 -7.69 4.72
CA ALA A 102 26.33 -8.95 4.19
C ALA A 102 25.37 -10.13 4.41
N ARG A 103 24.74 -10.19 5.60
CA ARG A 103 23.73 -11.20 5.92
C ARG A 103 22.49 -11.02 5.05
N VAL A 104 22.03 -9.77 4.91
CA VAL A 104 20.88 -9.43 4.08
C VAL A 104 21.15 -9.73 2.60
N ALA A 105 22.36 -9.47 2.10
CA ALA A 105 22.76 -9.79 0.73
C ALA A 105 22.75 -11.31 0.46
N ALA A 106 23.27 -12.11 1.40
CA ALA A 106 23.23 -13.56 1.29
C ALA A 106 21.78 -14.08 1.25
N PHE A 107 20.90 -13.51 2.09
CA PHE A 107 19.48 -13.83 2.09
C PHE A 107 18.80 -13.41 0.78
N ALA A 108 19.00 -12.17 0.33
CA ALA A 108 18.42 -11.63 -0.90
C ALA A 108 18.78 -12.49 -2.12
N LYS A 109 20.04 -12.95 -2.19
CA LYS A 109 20.49 -13.90 -3.21
C LYS A 109 19.75 -15.24 -3.12
N LYS A 110 19.59 -15.79 -1.92
CA LYS A 110 18.88 -17.06 -1.69
C LYS A 110 17.41 -16.99 -2.12
N TYR A 111 16.76 -15.85 -1.89
CA TYR A 111 15.34 -15.64 -2.22
C TYR A 111 15.12 -15.01 -3.61
N ALA A 112 16.19 -14.85 -4.40
CA ALA A 112 16.16 -14.25 -5.72
C ALA A 112 15.45 -12.87 -5.76
N ILE A 113 15.67 -12.06 -4.72
CA ILE A 113 15.16 -10.68 -4.68
C ILE A 113 15.72 -9.91 -5.88
N ASN A 114 14.82 -9.41 -6.73
CA ASN A 114 15.14 -8.76 -8.00
C ASN A 114 14.91 -7.23 -7.98
N TYR A 115 14.69 -6.69 -6.78
CA TYR A 115 14.47 -5.28 -6.53
C TYR A 115 15.54 -4.70 -5.59
N PRO A 116 15.75 -3.38 -5.57
CA PRO A 116 16.71 -2.75 -4.66
C PRO A 116 16.37 -3.01 -3.19
N VAL A 117 17.41 -3.19 -2.38
CA VAL A 117 17.30 -3.35 -0.93
C VAL A 117 18.24 -2.37 -0.24
N VAL A 118 17.72 -1.64 0.73
CA VAL A 118 18.47 -0.72 1.60
C VAL A 118 18.44 -1.20 3.04
N MET A 119 19.46 -0.84 3.81
CA MET A 119 19.50 -1.02 5.26
C MET A 119 18.71 0.11 5.91
N GLY A 120 17.61 -0.24 6.58
CA GLY A 120 16.74 0.68 7.31
C GLY A 120 17.33 1.13 8.63
N THR A 121 16.69 2.15 9.22
CA THR A 121 16.98 2.64 10.57
C THR A 121 15.67 2.93 11.30
N ASP A 122 15.71 3.00 12.62
CA ASP A 122 14.53 3.28 13.44
C ASP A 122 13.93 4.65 13.09
N GLU A 123 14.76 5.65 12.79
CA GLU A 123 14.27 6.98 12.40
C GLU A 123 13.44 6.92 11.10
N VAL A 124 13.83 6.06 10.15
CA VAL A 124 13.05 5.85 8.93
C VAL A 124 11.78 5.06 9.24
N SER A 125 11.82 4.07 10.12
CA SER A 125 10.62 3.33 10.52
C SER A 125 9.59 4.24 11.22
N ASP A 126 10.05 5.07 12.16
CA ASP A 126 9.22 6.00 12.92
C ASP A 126 8.54 7.03 12.02
N ALA A 127 9.25 7.54 11.01
CA ALA A 127 8.68 8.44 10.02
C ALA A 127 7.50 7.82 9.25
N TYR A 128 7.46 6.48 9.15
CA TYR A 128 6.39 5.72 8.49
C TYR A 128 5.40 5.07 9.49
N GLY A 129 5.39 5.55 10.74
CA GLY A 129 4.43 5.10 11.76
C GLY A 129 4.96 4.03 12.72
N GLY A 130 6.28 3.86 12.80
CA GLY A 130 6.92 2.96 13.77
C GLY A 130 6.76 1.49 13.41
N ILE A 131 6.93 1.15 12.13
CA ILE A 131 6.78 -0.22 11.60
C ILE A 131 7.73 -1.17 12.32
N GLN A 132 7.17 -2.20 12.95
CA GLN A 132 7.88 -3.30 13.59
C GLN A 132 7.85 -4.51 12.66
N VAL A 133 8.96 -5.25 12.57
CA VAL A 133 9.09 -6.47 11.74
C VAL A 133 9.31 -7.72 12.59
#